data_AF-A0A7Y9YHT5-F1
#
_entry.id   AF-A0A7Y9YHT5-F1
#
_cell.length_a   1.000
_cell.length_b   1.000
_cell.length_c   1.000
_cell.angle_alpha   90.00
_cell.angle_beta   90.00
_cell.angle_gamma   90.00
#
_symmetry.space_group_name_H-M   'P 1'
#
loop_
_entity.id
_entity.type
_entity.pdbx_description
1 polymer ?
#
loop_
_entity_poly.entity_id
_entity_poly.type
_entity_poly.pdbx_seq_one_letter_code
_entity_poly.pdbx_strand_id
1 'polypeptide(L)'
;MLPTLRLAPRSRRGPRIAGGLGTLALALLLPALAVTPVSADTPMAVPGFEHVDVDLERPTQIHSDAAGNLYVYDMPRNLILRITPAGLTSVVVGNGEQGLIQAGPATATPLGWIEDMAVGPDGTLYLVDHTAYAVAVVSPAGDLRLVGDRWGTTSGIGVDAAGNIYVADCGRDAISRISPDGTTTVLLDRASGVPGWREQFHPETIEVTPDGSVIVEDTGNYVLDRIAPDGTTTIVAGTGDEWDRPLPGPATETTVYVQSMTAAPDGTLYFLGHAEGIGRITPDGDLSLLRLPKDEDGLSVRGYSIGMAVDGRLVLRILDEPGLWLVDPDDLTTYDPRVPEDPWGGRTMPTFGSGYQTRVTAGRTWRANVGLYDDETGQPATGTVHLVVKGKALPPVELVDGAASLRTKLPWKRGTHTVEAYYSGDESFLESRRSFEVEVLKRKKRHR
;
A
#
# COMPACT_ATOMS: atom_id res chain seq x y z
N MET A 1 -16.20 19.95 -79.72
CA MET A 1 -15.37 19.36 -80.78
C MET A 1 -15.15 17.89 -80.44
N LEU A 2 -15.68 17.01 -81.30
CA LEU A 2 -15.57 15.53 -81.34
C LEU A 2 -14.14 15.07 -81.73
N PRO A 3 -13.76 13.76 -81.82
CA PRO A 3 -14.57 12.53 -81.74
C PRO A 3 -14.00 11.40 -80.81
N THR A 4 -14.81 10.55 -80.18
CA THR A 4 -15.34 9.23 -80.66
C THR A 4 -14.35 8.24 -81.27
N LEU A 5 -14.29 7.02 -80.70
CA LEU A 5 -14.19 5.79 -81.50
C LEU A 5 -15.13 4.71 -80.93
N ARG A 6 -15.86 4.05 -81.85
CA ARG A 6 -17.01 3.16 -81.65
C ARG A 6 -16.66 1.70 -82.01
N LEU A 7 -17.33 0.76 -81.32
CA LEU A 7 -17.95 -0.52 -81.76
C LEU A 7 -17.10 -1.76 -82.17
N ALA A 8 -17.17 -2.82 -81.32
CA ALA A 8 -17.59 -4.26 -81.45
C ALA A 8 -17.54 -5.02 -82.82
N PRO A 9 -17.76 -6.37 -82.96
CA PRO A 9 -18.10 -7.45 -81.99
C PRO A 9 -17.48 -8.90 -82.22
N ARG A 10 -17.78 -9.83 -81.29
CA ARG A 10 -18.01 -11.32 -81.40
C ARG A 10 -16.96 -12.26 -82.07
N SER A 11 -16.52 -13.32 -81.35
CA SER A 11 -17.18 -14.66 -81.35
C SER A 11 -16.36 -15.83 -80.72
N ARG A 12 -17.10 -16.68 -79.98
CA ARG A 12 -17.08 -18.17 -79.85
C ARG A 12 -15.87 -18.96 -79.27
N ARG A 13 -16.22 -19.60 -78.13
CA ARG A 13 -16.03 -21.02 -77.69
C ARG A 13 -14.62 -21.49 -77.26
N GLY A 14 -14.56 -22.03 -76.03
CA GLY A 14 -13.39 -22.57 -75.33
C GLY A 14 -12.88 -23.94 -75.82
N PRO A 15 -12.05 -24.68 -75.03
CA PRO A 15 -12.45 -25.15 -73.70
C PRO A 15 -11.38 -25.03 -72.58
N ARG A 16 -11.82 -25.43 -71.39
CA ARG A 16 -11.22 -25.38 -70.04
C ARG A 16 -9.82 -26.00 -69.89
N ILE A 17 -8.94 -25.32 -69.15
CA ILE A 17 -7.90 -25.92 -68.29
C ILE A 17 -7.83 -25.06 -67.01
N ALA A 18 -7.80 -25.73 -65.85
CA ALA A 18 -7.82 -25.15 -64.52
C ALA A 18 -6.55 -24.33 -64.20
N GLY A 19 -6.73 -23.15 -63.60
CA GLY A 19 -5.64 -22.33 -63.05
C GLY A 19 -6.18 -21.46 -61.92
N GLY A 20 -5.66 -21.68 -60.71
CA GLY A 20 -5.87 -20.83 -59.55
C GLY A 20 -4.51 -20.39 -59.00
N LEU A 21 -4.07 -19.20 -59.40
CA LEU A 21 -2.99 -18.39 -58.79
C LEU A 21 -3.73 -17.15 -58.28
N GLY A 22 -3.75 -16.86 -56.98
CA GLY A 22 -2.61 -16.32 -56.25
C GLY A 22 -2.85 -14.82 -56.05
N THR A 23 -3.70 -14.46 -55.09
CA THR A 23 -3.97 -13.05 -54.74
C THR A 23 -2.88 -12.57 -53.78
N LEU A 24 -2.11 -11.57 -54.22
CA LEU A 24 -1.15 -10.82 -53.38
C LEU A 24 -1.91 -10.09 -52.26
N ALA A 25 -1.59 -10.41 -51.00
CA ALA A 25 -1.88 -9.56 -49.86
C ALA A 25 -0.61 -8.74 -49.54
N LEU A 26 -0.73 -7.41 -49.63
CA LEU A 26 0.29 -6.46 -49.22
C LEU A 26 0.24 -6.34 -47.69
N ALA A 27 1.08 -7.09 -46.99
CA ALA A 27 1.28 -6.95 -45.55
C ALA A 27 2.28 -5.81 -45.28
N LEU A 28 1.81 -4.72 -44.67
CA LEU A 28 2.68 -3.72 -44.06
C LEU A 28 3.33 -4.35 -42.81
N LEU A 29 4.64 -4.61 -42.87
CA LEU A 29 5.46 -4.87 -41.68
C LEU A 29 5.63 -3.55 -40.91
N LEU A 30 4.99 -3.44 -39.75
CA LEU A 30 5.45 -2.56 -38.68
C LEU A 30 6.55 -3.30 -37.91
N PRO A 31 7.64 -2.64 -37.50
CA PRO A 31 8.62 -3.29 -36.64
C PRO A 31 7.98 -3.48 -35.26
N ALA A 32 7.78 -4.73 -34.86
CA ALA A 32 7.53 -5.06 -33.47
C ALA A 32 8.73 -4.55 -32.67
N LEU A 33 8.52 -3.57 -31.79
CA LEU A 33 9.47 -3.26 -30.73
C LEU A 33 9.59 -4.54 -29.89
N ALA A 34 10.69 -5.26 -30.05
CA ALA A 34 11.07 -6.31 -29.13
C ALA A 34 11.39 -5.62 -27.79
N VAL A 35 10.47 -5.74 -26.83
CA VAL A 35 10.76 -5.46 -25.43
C VAL A 35 11.78 -6.51 -25.02
N THR A 36 13.00 -6.08 -24.70
CA THR A 36 13.99 -6.94 -24.05
C THR A 36 13.46 -7.31 -22.67
N PRO A 37 13.36 -8.60 -22.29
CA PRO A 37 13.05 -8.93 -20.91
C PRO A 37 14.16 -8.35 -20.03
N VAL A 38 13.77 -7.48 -19.10
CA VAL A 38 14.62 -7.13 -17.96
C VAL A 38 14.83 -8.44 -17.21
N SER A 39 16.09 -8.76 -16.91
CA SER A 39 16.44 -9.89 -16.05
C SER A 39 15.77 -9.68 -14.70
N ALA A 40 14.73 -10.46 -14.40
CA ALA A 40 14.17 -10.52 -13.06
C ALA A 40 15.24 -11.11 -12.15
N ASP A 41 15.78 -10.29 -11.23
CA ASP A 41 16.37 -10.83 -10.02
C ASP A 41 15.30 -11.72 -9.40
N THR A 42 15.61 -13.00 -9.20
CA THR A 42 14.61 -13.96 -8.75
C THR A 42 14.15 -13.52 -7.36
N PRO A 43 12.87 -13.18 -7.16
CA PRO A 43 12.39 -12.70 -5.88
C PRO A 43 12.69 -13.74 -4.80
N MET A 44 13.07 -13.27 -3.62
CA MET A 44 13.27 -14.16 -2.48
C MET A 44 11.95 -14.84 -2.13
N ALA A 45 11.86 -16.14 -2.41
CA ALA A 45 10.73 -16.96 -1.98
C ALA A 45 10.79 -17.13 -0.45
N VAL A 46 10.15 -16.23 0.28
CA VAL A 46 9.85 -16.42 1.70
C VAL A 46 8.63 -17.34 1.78
N PRO A 47 8.68 -18.50 2.44
CA PRO A 47 7.51 -19.36 2.61
C PRO A 47 6.32 -18.55 3.18
N GLY A 48 5.15 -18.63 2.53
CA GLY A 48 3.97 -17.81 2.90
C GLY A 48 3.76 -16.55 2.05
N PHE A 49 4.78 -16.14 1.30
CA PHE A 49 4.79 -14.96 0.46
C PHE A 49 4.93 -15.37 -1.01
N GLU A 50 3.81 -15.38 -1.74
CA GLU A 50 3.83 -15.66 -3.19
C GLU A 50 4.06 -14.37 -3.97
N HIS A 51 5.03 -14.39 -4.87
CA HIS A 51 5.35 -13.26 -5.74
C HIS A 51 4.66 -13.39 -7.09
N VAL A 52 3.98 -12.31 -7.48
CA VAL A 52 3.39 -12.15 -8.81
C VAL A 52 4.30 -11.21 -9.60
N ASP A 53 5.17 -11.81 -10.42
CA ASP A 53 6.15 -11.09 -11.24
C ASP A 53 5.46 -10.37 -12.40
N VAL A 54 5.12 -9.11 -12.13
CA VAL A 54 4.52 -8.19 -13.09
C VAL A 54 5.30 -6.89 -13.04
N ASP A 55 5.71 -6.42 -14.22
CA ASP A 55 6.35 -5.13 -14.38
C ASP A 55 5.33 -4.02 -14.05
N LEU A 56 5.39 -3.50 -12.83
CA LEU A 56 4.59 -2.37 -12.32
C LEU A 56 5.55 -1.25 -11.92
N GLU A 57 5.23 0.00 -12.28
CA GLU A 57 6.10 1.12 -11.94
C GLU A 57 5.74 1.68 -10.55
N ARG A 58 4.45 1.98 -10.33
CA ARG A 58 3.95 2.41 -9.03
C ARG A 58 2.45 2.08 -8.90
N PRO A 59 2.09 0.86 -8.50
CA PRO A 59 0.71 0.50 -8.30
C PRO A 59 0.14 1.26 -7.09
N THR A 60 -0.96 1.97 -7.27
CA THR A 60 -1.57 2.78 -6.21
C THR A 60 -2.92 2.27 -5.73
N GLN A 61 -3.62 1.44 -6.53
CA GLN A 61 -4.88 0.82 -6.15
C GLN A 61 -4.93 -0.64 -6.61
N ILE A 62 -5.43 -1.54 -5.76
CA ILE A 62 -5.44 -2.99 -5.97
C ILE A 62 -6.77 -3.58 -5.47
N HIS A 63 -7.57 -4.16 -6.36
CA HIS A 63 -8.80 -4.85 -6.01
C HIS A 63 -8.88 -6.21 -6.70
N SER A 64 -9.55 -7.18 -6.07
CA SER A 64 -9.84 -8.47 -6.69
C SER A 64 -11.29 -8.56 -7.16
N ASP A 65 -11.54 -9.41 -8.15
CA ASP A 65 -12.89 -9.87 -8.47
C ASP A 65 -13.17 -11.24 -7.86
N ALA A 66 -14.43 -11.69 -7.92
CA ALA A 66 -14.84 -13.00 -7.41
C ALA A 66 -14.21 -14.20 -8.17
N ALA A 67 -13.59 -13.97 -9.32
CA ALA A 67 -12.86 -14.98 -10.08
C ALA A 67 -11.35 -15.02 -9.71
N GLY A 68 -10.90 -14.15 -8.80
CA GLY A 68 -9.51 -14.06 -8.36
C GLY A 68 -8.61 -13.25 -9.28
N ASN A 69 -9.16 -12.50 -10.24
CA ASN A 69 -8.36 -11.56 -11.01
C ASN A 69 -8.06 -10.33 -10.15
N LEU A 70 -6.83 -9.82 -10.23
CA LEU A 70 -6.43 -8.57 -9.62
C LEU A 70 -6.53 -7.43 -10.64
N TYR A 71 -7.08 -6.30 -10.21
CA TYR A 71 -7.19 -5.06 -10.95
C TYR A 71 -6.28 -4.04 -10.28
N VAL A 72 -5.33 -3.50 -11.04
CA VAL A 72 -4.22 -2.73 -10.50
C VAL A 72 -4.05 -1.44 -11.30
N TYR A 73 -4.14 -0.29 -10.62
CA TYR A 73 -3.82 0.99 -11.25
C TYR A 73 -2.31 1.26 -11.18
N ASP A 74 -1.64 1.16 -12.33
CA ASP A 74 -0.22 1.50 -12.46
C ASP A 74 -0.10 2.98 -12.86
N MET A 75 -0.06 3.83 -11.83
CA MET A 75 -0.20 5.29 -11.94
C MET A 75 0.76 5.94 -12.95
N PRO A 76 2.08 5.68 -12.96
CA PRO A 76 3.00 6.34 -13.88
C PRO A 76 2.72 5.99 -15.34
N ARG A 77 2.14 4.82 -15.58
CA ARG A 77 1.79 4.32 -16.91
C ARG A 77 0.40 4.75 -17.36
N ASN A 78 -0.44 5.31 -16.47
CA ASN A 78 -1.83 5.64 -16.74
C ASN A 78 -2.62 4.46 -17.32
N LEU A 79 -2.41 3.27 -16.73
CA LEU A 79 -3.08 2.03 -17.12
C LEU A 79 -3.67 1.33 -15.91
N ILE A 80 -4.87 0.79 -16.08
CA ILE A 80 -5.41 -0.23 -15.17
C ILE A 80 -5.22 -1.59 -15.83
N LEU A 81 -4.52 -2.46 -15.12
CA LEU A 81 -4.17 -3.80 -15.54
C LEU A 81 -5.05 -4.81 -14.83
N ARG A 82 -5.50 -5.82 -15.57
CA ARG A 82 -6.06 -7.04 -15.00
C ARG A 82 -4.98 -8.13 -15.01
N ILE A 83 -4.78 -8.78 -13.89
CA ILE A 83 -3.84 -9.89 -13.68
C ILE A 83 -4.67 -11.10 -13.28
N THR A 84 -4.63 -12.16 -14.07
CA THR A 84 -5.36 -13.40 -13.77
C THR A 84 -4.64 -14.25 -12.71
N PRO A 85 -5.31 -15.22 -12.06
CA PRO A 85 -4.63 -16.18 -11.17
C PRO A 85 -3.48 -16.95 -11.85
N ALA A 86 -3.49 -17.05 -13.18
CA ALA A 86 -2.40 -17.66 -13.96
C ALA A 86 -1.23 -16.70 -14.23
N GLY A 87 -1.25 -15.48 -13.67
CA GLY A 87 -0.24 -14.44 -13.89
C GLY A 87 -0.35 -13.71 -15.24
N LEU A 88 -1.37 -14.00 -16.06
CA LEU A 88 -1.55 -13.31 -17.34
C LEU A 88 -2.03 -11.89 -17.11
N THR A 89 -1.36 -10.92 -17.74
CA THR A 89 -1.65 -9.49 -17.63
C THR A 89 -2.29 -8.93 -18.89
N SER A 90 -3.26 -8.04 -18.73
CA SER A 90 -3.91 -7.33 -19.83
C SER A 90 -4.36 -5.93 -19.41
N VAL A 91 -4.22 -4.94 -20.29
CA VAL A 91 -4.79 -3.61 -20.07
C VAL A 91 -6.32 -3.71 -20.17
N VAL A 92 -7.02 -3.18 -19.17
CA VAL A 92 -8.49 -3.11 -19.15
C VAL A 92 -9.01 -1.68 -19.24
N VAL A 93 -8.27 -0.69 -18.75
CA VAL A 93 -8.61 0.73 -18.87
C VAL A 93 -7.34 1.56 -19.09
N GLY A 94 -7.46 2.62 -19.88
CA GLY A 94 -6.36 3.56 -20.13
C GLY A 94 -5.65 3.31 -21.45
N ASN A 95 -5.08 4.38 -22.00
CA ASN A 95 -4.35 4.39 -23.27
C ASN A 95 -2.87 4.81 -23.11
N GLY A 96 -2.41 4.99 -21.87
CA GLY A 96 -1.05 5.42 -21.55
C GLY A 96 -0.88 6.95 -21.39
N GLU A 97 -1.91 7.74 -21.69
CA GLU A 97 -1.88 9.19 -21.58
C GLU A 97 -2.62 9.68 -20.32
N GLN A 98 -2.08 10.72 -19.70
CA GLN A 98 -2.75 11.43 -18.61
C GLN A 98 -3.78 12.40 -19.18
N GLY A 99 -5.03 12.35 -18.72
CA GLY A 99 -6.08 13.24 -19.21
C GLY A 99 -7.47 12.92 -18.67
N LEU A 100 -8.46 13.69 -19.13
CA LEU A 100 -9.85 13.53 -18.72
C LEU A 100 -10.46 12.26 -19.34
N ILE A 101 -11.03 11.39 -18.50
CA ILE A 101 -11.72 10.17 -18.96
C ILE A 101 -12.85 10.51 -19.94
N GLN A 102 -12.97 9.70 -21.00
CA GLN A 102 -13.99 9.82 -22.04
C GLN A 102 -14.75 8.51 -22.20
N ALA A 103 -16.08 8.61 -22.35
CA ALA A 103 -16.92 7.44 -22.64
C ALA A 103 -16.58 6.82 -24.00
N GLY A 104 -16.77 5.51 -24.13
CA GLY A 104 -16.37 4.71 -25.29
C GLY A 104 -15.53 3.50 -24.88
N PRO A 105 -14.67 2.97 -25.76
CA PRO A 105 -13.80 1.84 -25.41
C PRO A 105 -12.85 2.20 -24.25
N ALA A 106 -12.88 1.42 -23.17
CA ALA A 106 -12.13 1.69 -21.95
C ALA A 106 -10.61 1.74 -22.15
N THR A 107 -10.07 0.98 -23.11
CA THR A 107 -8.63 0.98 -23.45
C THR A 107 -8.22 2.13 -24.39
N ALA A 108 -9.16 2.98 -24.79
CA ALA A 108 -8.88 4.14 -25.66
C ALA A 108 -8.93 5.47 -24.88
N THR A 109 -9.46 5.47 -23.66
CA THR A 109 -9.54 6.67 -22.83
C THR A 109 -8.17 7.01 -22.22
N PRO A 110 -7.82 8.29 -22.07
CA PRO A 110 -6.78 8.67 -21.11
C PRO A 110 -7.30 8.45 -19.68
N LEU A 111 -6.39 8.33 -18.72
CA LEU A 111 -6.72 8.28 -17.29
C LEU A 111 -6.26 9.56 -16.59
N GLY A 112 -7.08 10.06 -15.67
CA GLY A 112 -6.71 11.15 -14.79
C GLY A 112 -5.95 10.62 -13.56
N TRP A 113 -6.18 11.26 -12.42
CA TRP A 113 -5.79 10.71 -11.13
C TRP A 113 -6.95 9.90 -10.59
N ILE A 114 -6.83 8.57 -10.73
CA ILE A 114 -7.76 7.64 -10.10
C ILE A 114 -7.45 7.61 -8.61
N GLU A 115 -8.39 8.07 -7.80
CA GLU A 115 -8.26 8.04 -6.34
C GLU A 115 -8.54 6.64 -5.83
N ASP A 116 -9.60 6.00 -6.34
CA ASP A 116 -10.04 4.69 -5.88
C ASP A 116 -10.76 3.90 -6.98
N MET A 117 -10.85 2.58 -6.81
CA MET A 117 -11.57 1.68 -7.71
C MET A 117 -12.30 0.57 -6.96
N ALA A 118 -13.36 0.03 -7.55
CA ALA A 118 -14.02 -1.17 -7.03
C ALA A 118 -14.46 -2.08 -8.17
N VAL A 119 -14.49 -3.38 -7.91
CA VAL A 119 -14.98 -4.38 -8.87
C VAL A 119 -16.30 -4.95 -8.38
N GLY A 120 -17.35 -4.79 -9.19
CA GLY A 120 -18.66 -5.34 -8.90
C GLY A 120 -18.73 -6.86 -9.09
N PRO A 121 -19.78 -7.50 -8.56
CA PRO A 121 -19.95 -8.96 -8.62
C PRO A 121 -20.12 -9.51 -10.05
N ASP A 122 -20.45 -8.67 -11.02
CA ASP A 122 -20.56 -9.01 -12.44
C ASP A 122 -19.27 -8.74 -13.24
N GLY A 123 -18.20 -8.29 -12.58
CA GLY A 123 -16.93 -7.89 -13.19
C GLY A 123 -16.91 -6.47 -13.74
N THR A 124 -17.96 -5.67 -13.49
CA THR A 124 -17.97 -4.23 -13.81
C THR A 124 -16.96 -3.52 -12.92
N LEU A 125 -16.09 -2.71 -13.52
CA LEU A 125 -15.11 -1.91 -12.80
C LEU A 125 -15.61 -0.48 -12.64
N TYR A 126 -15.54 0.04 -11.42
CA TYR A 126 -15.92 1.40 -11.06
C TYR A 126 -14.68 2.17 -10.67
N LEU A 127 -14.50 3.36 -11.24
CA LEU A 127 -13.34 4.20 -11.01
C LEU A 127 -13.78 5.58 -10.53
N VAL A 128 -13.12 6.07 -9.50
CA VAL A 128 -13.26 7.44 -9.05
C VAL A 128 -12.10 8.25 -9.62
N ASP A 129 -12.41 9.16 -10.54
CA ASP A 129 -11.41 10.03 -11.16
C ASP A 129 -11.51 11.45 -10.60
N HIS A 130 -10.43 11.90 -9.95
CA HIS A 130 -10.32 13.22 -9.35
C HIS A 130 -10.37 14.37 -10.37
N THR A 131 -9.97 14.11 -11.62
CA THR A 131 -9.94 15.12 -12.69
C THR A 131 -11.31 15.26 -13.36
N ALA A 132 -12.06 14.18 -13.45
CA ALA A 132 -13.39 14.16 -14.07
C ALA A 132 -14.51 14.54 -13.11
N TYR A 133 -14.28 14.46 -11.79
CA TYR A 133 -15.32 14.62 -10.77
C TYR A 133 -16.54 13.71 -11.05
N ALA A 134 -16.25 12.48 -11.48
CA ALA A 134 -17.25 11.53 -11.95
C ALA A 134 -16.83 10.10 -11.62
N VAL A 135 -17.82 9.21 -11.54
CA VAL A 135 -17.59 7.78 -11.45
C VAL A 135 -17.58 7.21 -12.87
N ALA A 136 -16.45 6.66 -13.32
CA ALA A 136 -16.38 5.91 -14.57
C ALA A 136 -16.80 4.45 -14.31
N VAL A 137 -17.68 3.93 -15.15
CA VAL A 137 -18.19 2.56 -15.08
C VAL A 137 -17.75 1.83 -16.34
N VAL A 138 -16.96 0.77 -16.17
CA VAL A 138 -16.40 -0.04 -17.24
C VAL A 138 -17.04 -1.42 -17.21
N SER A 139 -17.78 -1.74 -18.26
CA SER A 139 -18.41 -3.05 -18.39
C SER A 139 -17.36 -4.15 -18.58
N PRO A 140 -17.69 -5.42 -18.28
CA PRO A 140 -16.82 -6.56 -18.61
C PRO A 140 -16.48 -6.68 -20.11
N ALA A 141 -17.30 -6.07 -20.98
CA ALA A 141 -17.06 -6.00 -22.42
C ALA A 141 -16.05 -4.91 -22.83
N GLY A 142 -15.62 -4.06 -21.89
CA GLY A 142 -14.67 -2.97 -22.13
C GLY A 142 -15.31 -1.65 -22.56
N ASP A 143 -16.61 -1.47 -22.35
CA ASP A 143 -17.29 -0.20 -22.61
C ASP A 143 -17.28 0.69 -21.36
N LEU A 144 -16.74 1.89 -21.49
CA LEU A 144 -16.72 2.92 -20.45
C LEU A 144 -17.86 3.91 -20.63
N ARG A 145 -18.57 4.18 -19.54
CA ARG A 145 -19.52 5.30 -19.42
C ARG A 145 -19.25 6.09 -18.13
N LEU A 146 -19.65 7.36 -18.09
CA LEU A 146 -19.58 8.18 -16.88
C LEU A 146 -20.94 8.20 -16.19
N VAL A 147 -20.95 8.13 -14.86
CA VAL A 147 -22.14 8.23 -14.01
C VAL A 147 -21.99 9.40 -13.06
N GLY A 148 -23.10 10.14 -12.92
CA GLY A 148 -23.19 11.26 -11.99
C GLY A 148 -22.83 12.61 -12.62
N ASP A 149 -23.61 13.65 -12.32
CA ASP A 149 -23.42 15.02 -12.83
C ASP A 149 -22.97 16.01 -11.76
N ARG A 150 -22.57 15.53 -10.59
CA ARG A 150 -22.62 16.30 -9.34
C ARG A 150 -21.59 15.90 -8.28
N TRP A 151 -20.58 15.13 -8.58
CA TRP A 151 -19.72 14.58 -7.52
C TRP A 151 -18.65 15.64 -7.23
N GLY A 152 -18.38 15.94 -5.96
CA GLY A 152 -17.32 16.88 -5.60
C GLY A 152 -15.94 16.26 -5.84
N THR A 153 -14.95 16.59 -5.01
CA THR A 153 -13.79 15.72 -4.83
C THR A 153 -14.29 14.40 -4.22
N THR A 154 -14.23 13.32 -4.99
CA THR A 154 -14.61 11.98 -4.55
C THR A 154 -13.33 11.22 -4.28
N SER A 155 -13.27 10.51 -3.15
CA SER A 155 -12.01 9.89 -2.70
C SER A 155 -12.08 8.38 -2.52
N GLY A 156 -13.25 7.81 -2.21
CA GLY A 156 -13.38 6.37 -1.95
C GLY A 156 -14.63 5.75 -2.59
N ILE A 157 -14.53 4.50 -3.06
CA ILE A 157 -15.63 3.74 -3.67
C ILE A 157 -15.65 2.29 -3.20
N GLY A 158 -16.84 1.77 -2.92
CA GLY A 158 -17.05 0.36 -2.55
C GLY A 158 -18.30 -0.20 -3.22
N VAL A 159 -18.36 -1.52 -3.40
CA VAL A 159 -19.49 -2.19 -4.04
C VAL A 159 -19.94 -3.36 -3.19
N ASP A 160 -21.25 -3.48 -2.95
CA ASP A 160 -21.80 -4.63 -2.23
C ASP A 160 -22.09 -5.82 -3.16
N ALA A 161 -22.42 -6.97 -2.56
CA ALA A 161 -22.77 -8.18 -3.29
C ALA A 161 -24.04 -8.06 -4.16
N ALA A 162 -24.87 -7.04 -3.94
CA ALA A 162 -26.05 -6.74 -4.76
C ALA A 162 -25.73 -5.79 -5.94
N GLY A 163 -24.49 -5.29 -6.03
CA GLY A 163 -24.05 -4.33 -7.04
C GLY A 163 -24.42 -2.88 -6.73
N ASN A 164 -24.81 -2.57 -5.48
CA ASN A 164 -24.93 -1.18 -5.06
C ASN A 164 -23.52 -0.61 -4.87
N ILE A 165 -23.34 0.61 -5.38
CA ILE A 165 -22.09 1.35 -5.31
C ILE A 165 -22.22 2.35 -4.17
N TYR A 166 -21.21 2.43 -3.33
CA TYR A 166 -21.09 3.38 -2.24
C TYR A 166 -19.91 4.27 -2.55
N VAL A 167 -20.00 5.56 -2.22
CA VAL A 167 -18.93 6.51 -2.51
C VAL A 167 -18.87 7.60 -1.47
N ALA A 168 -17.65 7.94 -1.07
CA ALA A 168 -17.33 9.14 -0.32
C ALA A 168 -17.32 10.37 -1.25
N ASP A 169 -18.34 11.22 -1.13
CA ASP A 169 -18.43 12.53 -1.78
C ASP A 169 -17.86 13.59 -0.82
N CYS A 170 -16.52 13.65 -0.73
CA CYS A 170 -15.78 14.50 0.21
C CYS A 170 -16.10 15.99 0.00
N GLY A 171 -16.37 16.40 -1.24
CA GLY A 171 -16.79 17.77 -1.53
C GLY A 171 -18.16 18.15 -0.95
N ARG A 172 -18.93 17.16 -0.48
CA ARG A 172 -20.23 17.34 0.19
C ARG A 172 -20.26 16.87 1.64
N ASP A 173 -19.16 16.34 2.15
CA ASP A 173 -19.12 15.64 3.43
C ASP A 173 -20.26 14.61 3.54
N ALA A 174 -20.36 13.74 2.52
CA ALA A 174 -21.47 12.81 2.37
C ALA A 174 -21.05 11.42 1.87
N ILE A 175 -21.80 10.40 2.29
CA ILE A 175 -21.77 9.06 1.68
C ILE A 175 -22.98 8.90 0.78
N SER A 176 -22.73 8.61 -0.50
CA SER A 176 -23.77 8.36 -1.49
C SER A 176 -23.82 6.88 -1.85
N ARG A 177 -25.03 6.38 -2.09
CA ARG A 177 -25.29 5.06 -2.66
C ARG A 177 -25.91 5.19 -4.04
N ILE A 178 -25.40 4.45 -5.02
CA ILE A 178 -26.00 4.28 -6.34
C ILE A 178 -26.48 2.83 -6.46
N SER A 179 -27.76 2.65 -6.75
CA SER A 179 -28.31 1.31 -7.02
C SER A 179 -27.95 0.85 -8.44
N PRO A 180 -27.99 -0.46 -8.77
CA PRO A 180 -27.71 -0.96 -10.12
C PRO A 180 -28.54 -0.32 -11.24
N ASP A 181 -29.73 0.19 -10.92
CA ASP A 181 -30.60 0.92 -11.86
C ASP A 181 -30.17 2.37 -12.11
N GLY A 182 -29.10 2.84 -11.44
CA GLY A 182 -28.55 4.19 -11.52
C GLY A 182 -29.16 5.18 -10.54
N THR A 183 -30.09 4.75 -9.66
CA THR A 183 -30.70 5.64 -8.67
C THR A 183 -29.70 6.00 -7.57
N THR A 184 -29.43 7.30 -7.40
CA THR A 184 -28.56 7.82 -6.33
C THR A 184 -29.38 8.25 -5.11
N THR A 185 -28.94 7.81 -3.93
CA THR A 185 -29.47 8.20 -2.62
C THR A 185 -28.34 8.60 -1.69
N VAL A 186 -28.49 9.65 -0.90
CA VAL A 186 -27.53 10.01 0.15
C VAL A 186 -27.81 9.12 1.37
N LEU A 187 -26.78 8.42 1.85
CA LEU A 187 -26.85 7.57 3.04
C LEU A 187 -26.54 8.33 4.31
N LEU A 188 -25.54 9.20 4.26
CA LEU A 188 -25.09 9.99 5.39
C LEU A 188 -24.63 11.35 4.88
N ASP A 189 -25.19 12.43 5.42
CA ASP A 189 -24.72 13.81 5.22
C ASP A 189 -25.28 14.72 6.33
N ARG A 190 -24.85 15.99 6.32
CA ARG A 190 -25.36 16.99 7.28
C ARG A 190 -26.86 17.26 7.11
N ALA A 191 -27.38 17.25 5.89
CA ALA A 191 -28.72 17.73 5.57
C ALA A 191 -29.82 16.69 5.80
N SER A 192 -29.49 15.40 5.74
CA SER A 192 -30.41 14.28 5.90
C SER A 192 -30.85 14.07 7.34
N GLY A 193 -30.10 14.58 8.32
CA GLY A 193 -30.39 14.40 9.74
C GLY A 193 -30.37 12.93 10.18
N VAL A 194 -29.71 12.07 9.38
CA VAL A 194 -29.56 10.64 9.69
C VAL A 194 -28.69 10.50 10.94
N PRO A 195 -29.08 9.64 11.91
CA PRO A 195 -28.27 9.35 13.08
C PRO A 195 -26.88 8.84 12.67
N GLY A 196 -25.82 9.48 13.16
CA GLY A 196 -24.44 9.12 12.81
C GLY A 196 -23.59 10.28 12.30
N TRP A 197 -24.22 11.32 11.75
CA TRP A 197 -23.47 12.48 11.29
C TRP A 197 -22.82 13.23 12.46
N ARG A 198 -21.58 13.69 12.26
CA ARG A 198 -20.79 14.45 13.23
C ARG A 198 -20.34 15.78 12.65
N GLU A 199 -20.17 16.79 13.51
CA GLU A 199 -19.49 18.02 13.09
C GLU A 199 -18.09 17.67 12.58
N GLN A 200 -17.62 18.31 11.51
CA GLN A 200 -16.34 18.02 10.85
C GLN A 200 -16.25 16.69 10.10
N PHE A 201 -17.36 15.95 9.91
CA PHE A 201 -17.37 14.74 9.07
C PHE A 201 -16.68 14.99 7.73
N HIS A 202 -15.64 14.20 7.40
CA HIS A 202 -14.92 14.28 6.14
C HIS A 202 -14.56 12.87 5.67
N PRO A 203 -15.40 12.23 4.84
CA PRO A 203 -15.18 10.86 4.43
C PRO A 203 -14.10 10.80 3.35
N GLU A 204 -13.10 9.91 3.47
CA GLU A 204 -12.10 9.69 2.42
C GLU A 204 -12.19 8.28 1.82
N THR A 205 -11.49 7.31 2.39
CA THR A 205 -11.55 5.92 1.94
C THR A 205 -12.77 5.21 2.52
N ILE A 206 -13.34 4.27 1.77
CA ILE A 206 -14.44 3.43 2.22
C ILE A 206 -14.19 1.97 1.85
N GLU A 207 -14.80 1.06 2.60
CA GLU A 207 -14.80 -0.37 2.28
C GLU A 207 -16.17 -0.97 2.62
N VAL A 208 -16.67 -1.83 1.73
CA VAL A 208 -17.93 -2.54 1.98
C VAL A 208 -17.61 -3.92 2.55
N THR A 209 -18.05 -4.19 3.77
CA THR A 209 -17.83 -5.47 4.44
C THR A 209 -18.78 -6.55 3.92
N PRO A 210 -18.46 -7.85 4.08
CA PRO A 210 -19.31 -8.95 3.60
C PRO A 210 -20.73 -8.98 4.16
N ASP A 211 -20.98 -8.35 5.31
CA ASP A 211 -22.30 -8.20 5.91
C ASP A 211 -23.12 -7.03 5.32
N GLY A 212 -22.56 -6.31 4.36
CA GLY A 212 -23.17 -5.16 3.67
C GLY A 212 -23.00 -3.82 4.40
N SER A 213 -22.22 -3.77 5.48
CA SER A 213 -21.89 -2.50 6.13
C SER A 213 -20.88 -1.70 5.29
N VAL A 214 -20.89 -0.38 5.43
CA VAL A 214 -19.90 0.52 4.83
C VAL A 214 -19.00 1.03 5.94
N ILE A 215 -17.72 0.71 5.87
CA ILE A 215 -16.69 1.30 6.72
C ILE A 215 -16.19 2.55 6.01
N VAL A 216 -16.04 3.63 6.76
CA VAL A 216 -15.69 4.96 6.26
C VAL A 216 -14.56 5.50 7.13
N GLU A 217 -13.46 5.92 6.52
CA GLU A 217 -12.52 6.78 7.21
C GLU A 217 -13.08 8.20 7.27
N ASP A 218 -13.46 8.65 8.46
CA ASP A 218 -13.84 10.02 8.74
C ASP A 218 -12.60 10.80 9.20
N THR A 219 -11.87 11.36 8.24
CA THR A 219 -10.58 12.02 8.51
C THR A 219 -10.73 13.33 9.27
N GLY A 220 -11.92 13.94 9.23
CA GLY A 220 -12.20 15.15 9.98
C GLY A 220 -12.54 14.88 11.46
N ASN A 221 -12.98 13.67 11.81
CA ASN A 221 -13.19 13.25 13.20
C ASN A 221 -12.19 12.20 13.70
N TYR A 222 -11.17 11.85 12.92
CA TYR A 222 -10.12 10.92 13.32
C TYR A 222 -10.60 9.51 13.73
N VAL A 223 -11.63 9.00 13.06
CA VAL A 223 -12.27 7.71 13.38
C VAL A 223 -12.60 6.90 12.13
N LEU A 224 -12.81 5.60 12.32
CA LEU A 224 -13.51 4.76 11.36
C LEU A 224 -14.97 4.60 11.77
N ASP A 225 -15.88 5.03 10.91
CA ASP A 225 -17.31 4.85 11.06
C ASP A 225 -17.77 3.60 10.31
N ARG A 226 -18.67 2.83 10.92
CA ARG A 226 -19.42 1.76 10.28
C ARG A 226 -20.86 2.20 10.11
N ILE A 227 -21.35 2.18 8.88
CA ILE A 227 -22.75 2.37 8.53
C ILE A 227 -23.33 0.99 8.21
N ALA A 228 -24.16 0.46 9.11
CA ALA A 228 -24.83 -0.82 8.92
C ALA A 228 -25.91 -0.75 7.81
N PRO A 229 -26.35 -1.88 7.23
CA PRO A 229 -27.40 -1.89 6.19
C PRO A 229 -28.72 -1.25 6.60
N ASP A 230 -29.03 -1.20 7.90
CA ASP A 230 -30.22 -0.54 8.45
C ASP A 230 -30.04 0.99 8.63
N GLY A 231 -28.86 1.52 8.34
CA GLY A 231 -28.49 2.93 8.48
C GLY A 231 -27.95 3.31 9.85
N THR A 232 -27.85 2.38 10.80
CA THR A 232 -27.20 2.64 12.10
C THR A 232 -25.71 2.93 11.88
N THR A 233 -25.21 4.04 12.44
CA THR A 233 -23.79 4.41 12.38
C THR A 233 -23.10 4.22 13.74
N THR A 234 -21.92 3.62 13.76
CA THR A 234 -21.10 3.39 14.97
C THR A 234 -19.61 3.62 14.69
N ILE A 235 -18.85 4.12 15.67
CA ILE A 235 -17.38 4.12 15.57
C ILE A 235 -16.89 2.70 15.80
N VAL A 236 -16.05 2.20 14.88
CA VAL A 236 -15.38 0.90 15.02
C VAL A 236 -13.91 1.03 15.37
N ALA A 237 -13.31 2.20 15.14
CA ALA A 237 -11.93 2.49 15.52
C ALA A 237 -11.66 3.99 15.65
N GLY A 238 -10.65 4.37 16.45
CA GLY A 238 -10.28 5.77 16.67
C GLY A 238 -10.85 6.35 17.96
N THR A 239 -10.08 7.24 18.60
CA THR A 239 -10.50 7.98 19.80
C THR A 239 -11.11 9.35 19.49
N GLY A 240 -10.97 9.82 18.25
CA GLY A 240 -11.28 11.19 17.87
C GLY A 240 -10.16 12.21 18.14
N ASP A 241 -9.00 11.74 18.61
CA ASP A 241 -7.80 12.57 18.74
C ASP A 241 -7.01 12.59 17.43
N GLU A 242 -6.25 13.66 17.20
CA GLU A 242 -5.37 13.80 16.03
C GLU A 242 -4.46 12.57 15.85
N TRP A 243 -4.12 12.31 14.58
CA TRP A 243 -3.33 11.15 14.17
C TRP A 243 -2.03 10.98 14.97
N ASP A 244 -1.97 9.90 15.75
CA ASP A 244 -0.76 9.35 16.33
C ASP A 244 -0.67 7.85 16.00
N ARG A 245 0.50 7.24 16.23
CA ARG A 245 0.75 5.83 15.97
C ARG A 245 -0.25 4.95 16.75
N PRO A 246 -1.01 4.05 16.06
CA PRO A 246 -1.95 3.14 16.73
C PRO A 246 -1.23 2.22 17.72
N LEU A 247 -1.96 1.73 18.72
CA LEU A 247 -1.51 0.76 19.70
C LEU A 247 -2.42 -0.48 19.69
N PRO A 248 -1.88 -1.70 19.89
CA PRO A 248 -2.70 -2.90 20.00
C PRO A 248 -3.65 -2.85 21.21
N GLY A 249 -4.85 -3.42 21.05
CA GLY A 249 -5.91 -3.40 22.05
C GLY A 249 -7.27 -3.06 21.42
N PRO A 250 -8.27 -2.62 22.20
CA PRO A 250 -9.56 -2.19 21.65
C PRO A 250 -9.36 -1.06 20.62
N ALA A 251 -9.88 -1.24 19.41
CA ALA A 251 -9.67 -0.31 18.30
C ALA A 251 -10.25 1.08 18.56
N THR A 252 -11.25 1.19 19.44
CA THR A 252 -11.86 2.45 19.86
C THR A 252 -11.08 3.19 20.96
N GLU A 253 -10.01 2.60 21.48
CA GLU A 253 -9.17 3.18 22.54
C GLU A 253 -7.78 3.63 22.02
N THR A 254 -7.61 3.71 20.70
CA THR A 254 -6.36 4.12 20.06
C THR A 254 -6.62 4.96 18.81
N THR A 255 -5.66 5.81 18.43
CA THR A 255 -5.71 6.63 17.21
C THR A 255 -5.51 5.75 15.99
N VAL A 256 -6.20 6.03 14.87
CA VAL A 256 -6.14 5.20 13.66
C VAL A 256 -6.15 6.06 12.40
N TYR A 257 -5.01 6.19 11.71
CA TYR A 257 -4.99 6.78 10.36
C TYR A 257 -5.03 5.66 9.32
N VAL A 258 -5.87 5.78 8.28
CA VAL A 258 -6.09 4.74 7.28
C VAL A 258 -6.00 5.28 5.87
N GLN A 259 -4.87 5.04 5.22
CA GLN A 259 -4.68 5.38 3.81
C GLN A 259 -5.44 4.46 2.85
N SER A 260 -5.55 3.17 3.19
CA SER A 260 -6.26 2.17 2.38
C SER A 260 -6.65 1.00 3.27
N MET A 261 -7.80 0.40 3.02
CA MET A 261 -8.31 -0.74 3.77
C MET A 261 -8.97 -1.77 2.87
N THR A 262 -9.08 -2.99 3.37
CA THR A 262 -9.82 -4.08 2.74
C THR A 262 -10.45 -4.99 3.79
N ALA A 263 -11.62 -5.54 3.49
CA ALA A 263 -12.33 -6.47 4.36
C ALA A 263 -12.06 -7.92 3.93
N ALA A 264 -11.72 -8.76 4.89
CA ALA A 264 -11.69 -10.21 4.72
C ALA A 264 -13.12 -10.79 4.73
N PRO A 265 -13.31 -12.01 4.19
CA PRO A 265 -14.62 -12.67 4.16
C PRO A 265 -15.30 -12.88 5.52
N ASP A 266 -14.51 -12.91 6.60
CA ASP A 266 -15.00 -13.03 7.97
C ASP A 266 -15.39 -11.68 8.61
N GLY A 267 -15.19 -10.57 7.89
CA GLY A 267 -15.43 -9.20 8.37
C GLY A 267 -14.24 -8.55 9.06
N THR A 268 -13.09 -9.22 9.16
CA THR A 268 -11.85 -8.60 9.65
C THR A 268 -11.39 -7.51 8.68
N LEU A 269 -11.07 -6.33 9.20
CA LEU A 269 -10.52 -5.23 8.40
C LEU A 269 -9.00 -5.26 8.45
N TYR A 270 -8.36 -5.16 7.30
CA TYR A 270 -6.93 -4.92 7.17
C TYR A 270 -6.70 -3.55 6.57
N PHE A 271 -5.75 -2.78 7.10
CA PHE A 271 -5.49 -1.44 6.63
C PHE A 271 -4.03 -1.04 6.63
N LEU A 272 -3.69 -0.10 5.78
CA LEU A 272 -2.43 0.63 5.75
C LEU A 272 -2.70 2.07 6.18
N GLY A 273 -1.76 2.70 6.90
CA GLY A 273 -1.88 4.12 7.21
C GLY A 273 -0.67 4.71 7.93
N HIS A 274 -0.03 3.96 8.83
CA HIS A 274 1.29 4.33 9.36
C HIS A 274 2.43 3.61 8.63
N ALA A 275 3.59 4.27 8.56
CA ALA A 275 4.76 3.88 7.76
C ALA A 275 5.49 2.59 8.22
N GLU A 276 4.88 1.75 9.06
CA GLU A 276 5.57 0.65 9.75
C GLU A 276 4.81 -0.68 9.81
N GLY A 277 3.61 -0.81 9.23
CA GLY A 277 2.90 -2.09 9.26
C GLY A 277 1.48 -2.07 8.69
N ILE A 278 0.80 -3.20 8.91
CA ILE A 278 -0.59 -3.46 8.54
C ILE A 278 -1.41 -3.47 9.84
N GLY A 279 -2.46 -2.65 9.93
CA GLY A 279 -3.43 -2.77 11.01
C GLY A 279 -4.44 -3.86 10.70
N ARG A 280 -4.84 -4.64 11.72
CA ARG A 280 -5.90 -5.66 11.64
C ARG A 280 -6.92 -5.40 12.73
N ILE A 281 -8.18 -5.15 12.36
CA ILE A 281 -9.30 -4.98 13.28
C ILE A 281 -10.24 -6.18 13.12
N THR A 282 -10.40 -6.97 14.17
CA THR A 282 -11.34 -8.10 14.16
C THR A 282 -12.79 -7.59 14.25
N PRO A 283 -13.79 -8.41 13.86
CA PRO A 283 -15.21 -8.06 14.04
C PRO A 283 -15.61 -7.74 15.50
N ASP A 284 -14.86 -8.27 16.47
CA ASP A 284 -15.05 -8.02 17.91
C ASP A 284 -14.47 -6.67 18.36
N GLY A 285 -13.75 -5.95 17.49
CA GLY A 285 -13.22 -4.61 17.74
C GLY A 285 -11.79 -4.57 18.30
N ASP A 286 -11.05 -5.68 18.24
CA ASP A 286 -9.64 -5.70 18.67
C ASP A 286 -8.70 -5.33 17.52
N LEU A 287 -7.84 -4.33 17.74
CA LEU A 287 -6.76 -3.92 16.86
C LEU A 287 -5.47 -4.68 17.19
N SER A 288 -4.90 -5.32 16.18
CA SER A 288 -3.53 -5.83 16.16
C SER A 288 -2.70 -5.08 15.12
N LEU A 289 -1.41 -4.88 15.37
CA LEU A 289 -0.48 -4.35 14.38
C LEU A 289 0.42 -5.48 13.88
N LEU A 290 0.44 -5.64 12.56
CA LEU A 290 1.09 -6.73 11.85
C LEU A 290 2.20 -6.18 10.95
N ARG A 291 3.19 -7.02 10.68
CA ARG A 291 4.28 -6.71 9.76
C ARG A 291 4.83 -7.97 9.14
N LEU A 292 5.55 -7.80 8.04
CA LEU A 292 6.36 -8.85 7.46
C LEU A 292 7.35 -9.37 8.53
N PRO A 293 7.58 -10.69 8.60
CA PRO A 293 8.70 -11.23 9.36
C PRO A 293 9.99 -10.52 8.94
N LYS A 294 10.80 -10.06 9.91
CA LYS A 294 12.13 -9.54 9.60
C LYS A 294 13.01 -10.68 9.08
N ASP A 295 13.35 -10.63 7.80
CA ASP A 295 14.49 -11.32 7.24
C ASP A 295 15.78 -10.47 7.41
N GLU A 296 16.92 -11.01 6.98
CA GLU A 296 18.23 -10.31 7.06
C GLU A 296 18.23 -8.96 6.29
N ASP A 297 17.28 -8.76 5.37
CA ASP A 297 17.20 -7.62 4.46
C ASP A 297 16.23 -6.51 4.93
N GLY A 298 15.41 -6.77 5.95
CA GLY A 298 14.58 -5.75 6.59
C GLY A 298 13.39 -5.31 5.75
N LEU A 299 12.70 -6.26 5.12
CA LEU A 299 11.50 -5.99 4.33
C LEU A 299 10.45 -5.21 5.13
N SER A 300 9.91 -4.16 4.51
CA SER A 300 8.87 -3.31 5.09
C SER A 300 7.72 -3.18 4.09
N VAL A 301 6.50 -3.33 4.60
CA VAL A 301 5.32 -2.97 3.83
C VAL A 301 5.34 -1.46 3.63
N ARG A 302 5.50 -1.02 2.39
CA ARG A 302 5.13 0.33 1.97
C ARG A 302 4.34 0.23 0.68
N GLY A 303 3.05 0.44 0.81
CA GLY A 303 2.11 0.52 -0.29
C GLY A 303 1.13 1.66 -0.04
N TYR A 304 0.60 2.22 -1.12
CA TYR A 304 -0.53 3.16 -1.06
C TYR A 304 -1.86 2.41 -0.96
N SER A 305 -1.87 1.10 -1.24
CA SER A 305 -3.06 0.27 -1.29
C SER A 305 -2.78 -1.13 -0.76
N ILE A 306 -3.81 -1.71 -0.15
CA ILE A 306 -3.91 -3.10 0.28
C ILE A 306 -5.19 -3.68 -0.33
N GLY A 307 -5.09 -4.90 -0.86
CA GLY A 307 -6.24 -5.63 -1.38
C GLY A 307 -6.39 -7.00 -0.70
N MET A 308 -7.52 -7.64 -0.94
CA MET A 308 -7.79 -9.02 -0.51
C MET A 308 -7.96 -9.91 -1.73
N ALA A 309 -7.22 -11.02 -1.79
CA ALA A 309 -7.42 -12.06 -2.80
C ALA A 309 -8.60 -12.96 -2.41
N VAL A 310 -9.19 -13.63 -3.39
CA VAL A 310 -10.35 -14.53 -3.19
C VAL A 310 -10.09 -15.71 -2.26
N ASP A 311 -8.83 -16.07 -2.06
CA ASP A 311 -8.40 -17.13 -1.15
C ASP A 311 -8.09 -16.62 0.26
N GLY A 312 -8.33 -15.33 0.55
CA GLY A 312 -8.17 -14.72 1.88
C GLY A 312 -6.77 -14.14 2.14
N ARG A 313 -5.88 -14.13 1.15
CA ARG A 313 -4.55 -13.54 1.27
C ARG A 313 -4.56 -12.05 0.99
N LEU A 314 -3.71 -11.29 1.68
CA LEU A 314 -3.50 -9.88 1.41
C LEU A 314 -2.69 -9.70 0.13
N VAL A 315 -3.09 -8.73 -0.68
CA VAL A 315 -2.36 -8.30 -1.86
C VAL A 315 -1.65 -7.00 -1.54
N LEU A 316 -0.33 -7.02 -1.54
CA LEU A 316 0.51 -5.93 -1.06
C LEU A 316 1.63 -5.59 -2.04
N ARG A 317 2.10 -4.36 -1.95
CA ARG A 317 3.41 -3.96 -2.47
C ARG A 317 4.43 -3.94 -1.33
N ILE A 318 5.55 -4.63 -1.53
CA ILE A 318 6.70 -4.60 -0.61
C ILE A 318 7.69 -3.54 -1.10
N LEU A 319 8.28 -2.77 -0.19
CA LEU A 319 9.24 -1.70 -0.54
C LEU A 319 10.48 -2.30 -1.22
N ASP A 320 11.00 -1.60 -2.23
CA ASP A 320 12.21 -1.96 -2.98
C ASP A 320 12.15 -3.30 -3.73
N GLU A 321 11.03 -4.02 -3.65
CA GLU A 321 10.74 -5.24 -4.40
C GLU A 321 9.82 -4.96 -5.61
N PRO A 322 10.08 -5.57 -6.78
CA PRO A 322 9.18 -5.48 -7.92
C PRO A 322 7.90 -6.29 -7.71
N GLY A 323 6.87 -6.02 -8.52
CA GLY A 323 5.64 -6.83 -8.57
C GLY A 323 4.68 -6.67 -7.40
N LEU A 324 3.83 -7.68 -7.22
CA LEU A 324 2.86 -7.78 -6.13
C LEU A 324 3.11 -9.03 -5.30
N TRP A 325 2.76 -8.95 -4.03
CA TRP A 325 2.94 -10.02 -3.06
C TRP A 325 1.60 -10.45 -2.50
N LEU A 326 1.35 -11.75 -2.56
CA LEU A 326 0.25 -12.40 -1.88
C LEU A 326 0.75 -12.93 -0.55
N VAL A 327 0.15 -12.45 0.53
CA VAL A 327 0.60 -12.69 1.89
C VAL A 327 -0.53 -13.31 2.69
N ASP A 328 -0.31 -14.50 3.23
CA ASP A 328 -1.21 -15.05 4.24
C ASP A 328 -1.16 -14.17 5.50
N PRO A 329 -2.29 -13.60 5.97
CA PRO A 329 -2.31 -12.83 7.20
C PRO A 329 -1.72 -13.58 8.41
N ASP A 330 -1.82 -14.92 8.44
CA ASP A 330 -1.32 -15.74 9.54
C ASP A 330 0.20 -15.89 9.55
N ASP A 331 0.87 -15.62 8.41
CA ASP A 331 2.33 -15.58 8.30
C ASP A 331 2.93 -14.23 8.75
N LEU A 332 2.09 -13.24 9.05
CA LEU A 332 2.53 -11.95 9.56
C LEU A 332 2.83 -12.01 11.07
N THR A 333 3.83 -11.22 11.48
CA THR A 333 4.16 -11.11 12.90
C THR A 333 3.43 -9.93 13.53
N THR A 334 2.81 -10.16 14.69
CA THR A 334 2.28 -9.08 15.52
C THR A 334 3.42 -8.32 16.19
N TYR A 335 3.29 -7.00 16.31
CA TYR A 335 4.24 -6.18 17.06
C TYR A 335 3.53 -5.11 17.91
N ASP A 336 4.20 -4.67 18.97
CA ASP A 336 3.75 -3.56 19.80
C ASP A 336 4.73 -2.38 19.67
N PRO A 337 4.30 -1.24 19.10
CA PRO A 337 5.07 0.00 19.02
C PRO A 337 5.76 0.46 20.31
N ARG A 338 5.19 0.12 21.46
CA ARG A 338 5.70 0.49 22.79
C ARG A 338 6.92 -0.33 23.17
N VAL A 339 7.09 -1.50 22.56
CA VAL A 339 8.20 -2.42 22.83
C VAL A 339 9.31 -2.16 21.80
N PRO A 340 10.46 -1.62 22.21
CA PRO A 340 11.60 -1.42 21.32
C PRO A 340 12.06 -2.78 20.78
N GLU A 341 12.18 -2.88 19.46
CA GLU A 341 12.47 -4.16 18.82
C GLU A 341 13.94 -4.59 18.99
N ASP A 342 14.17 -5.84 19.38
CA ASP A 342 15.45 -6.53 19.19
C ASP A 342 15.58 -6.94 17.71
N PRO A 343 16.55 -6.42 16.95
CA PRO A 343 16.70 -6.76 15.52
C PRO A 343 17.11 -8.21 15.25
N TRP A 344 17.35 -9.04 16.27
CA TRP A 344 18.08 -10.32 16.12
C TRP A 344 17.39 -11.56 16.65
N GLY A 345 16.08 -11.51 16.94
CA GLY A 345 15.28 -12.72 17.15
C GLY A 345 15.75 -13.61 18.31
N GLY A 346 15.24 -13.34 19.50
CA GLY A 346 15.07 -14.36 20.53
C GLY A 346 16.35 -14.92 21.13
N ARG A 347 16.96 -14.14 22.03
CA ARG A 347 17.48 -14.59 23.33
C ARG A 347 17.67 -13.33 24.17
N THR A 348 16.93 -13.26 25.28
CA THR A 348 17.00 -12.25 26.35
C THR A 348 18.39 -11.65 26.46
N MET A 349 18.52 -10.39 26.06
CA MET A 349 19.72 -9.60 26.23
C MET A 349 19.30 -8.13 26.37
N PRO A 350 19.76 -7.44 27.42
CA PRO A 350 19.37 -6.07 27.70
C PRO A 350 19.59 -5.14 26.50
N THR A 351 18.53 -4.43 26.14
CA THR A 351 18.44 -3.54 24.98
C THR A 351 19.30 -2.29 25.17
N PHE A 352 20.49 -2.27 24.57
CA PHE A 352 21.24 -1.03 24.39
C PHE A 352 20.51 -0.14 23.35
N GLY A 353 19.60 0.71 23.83
CA GLY A 353 18.67 1.50 23.00
C GLY A 353 19.30 2.38 21.90
N SER A 354 18.54 2.51 20.81
CA SER A 354 18.78 3.27 19.58
C SER A 354 19.11 4.75 19.81
N GLY A 355 20.37 5.14 19.62
CA GLY A 355 20.76 6.54 19.66
C GLY A 355 22.22 6.82 19.30
N TYR A 356 22.90 5.87 18.64
CA TYR A 356 24.31 6.03 18.31
C TYR A 356 24.49 6.94 17.11
N GLN A 357 25.34 7.95 17.26
CA GLN A 357 25.95 8.55 16.07
C GLN A 357 26.90 7.51 15.45
N THR A 358 26.40 6.76 14.48
CA THR A 358 27.19 5.80 13.67
C THR A 358 28.15 6.50 12.72
N ARG A 359 27.94 7.80 12.47
CA ARG A 359 28.85 8.68 11.73
C ARG A 359 29.21 9.91 12.55
N VAL A 360 30.51 10.15 12.70
CA VAL A 360 31.02 11.31 13.44
C VAL A 360 32.19 11.94 12.70
N THR A 361 32.27 13.27 12.69
CA THR A 361 33.43 13.95 12.09
C THR A 361 34.61 13.93 13.07
N ALA A 362 35.80 13.58 12.59
CA ALA A 362 37.02 13.58 13.38
C ALA A 362 37.21 14.90 14.16
N GLY A 363 37.43 14.80 15.47
CA GLY A 363 37.59 15.93 16.39
C GLY A 363 36.28 16.57 16.88
N ARG A 364 35.10 16.04 16.51
CA ARG A 364 33.83 16.39 17.16
C ARG A 364 33.57 15.48 18.36
N THR A 365 32.72 15.98 19.26
CA THR A 365 32.19 15.19 20.36
C THR A 365 31.25 14.14 19.79
N TRP A 366 31.49 12.88 20.14
CA TRP A 366 30.57 11.79 19.91
C TRP A 366 29.64 11.66 21.10
N ARG A 367 28.37 11.38 20.81
CA ARG A 367 27.37 11.07 21.80
C ARG A 367 26.88 9.64 21.57
N ALA A 368 26.87 8.86 22.65
CA ALA A 368 26.18 7.59 22.72
C ALA A 368 25.12 7.70 23.81
N ASN A 369 23.89 7.34 23.47
CA ASN A 369 22.86 7.10 24.47
C ASN A 369 22.69 5.60 24.59
N VAL A 370 22.53 5.12 25.82
CA VAL A 370 22.36 3.72 26.15
C VAL A 370 21.11 3.63 27.02
N GLY A 371 20.16 2.79 26.63
CA GLY A 371 19.09 2.31 27.50
C GLY A 371 19.41 0.92 28.03
N LEU A 372 18.78 0.51 29.12
CA LEU A 372 18.82 -0.83 29.68
C LEU A 372 17.58 -1.03 30.56
N TYR A 373 16.68 -1.89 30.11
CA TYR A 373 15.42 -2.20 30.78
C TYR A 373 15.23 -3.72 30.82
N ASP A 374 14.49 -4.19 31.81
CA ASP A 374 14.02 -5.57 31.87
C ASP A 374 12.86 -5.77 30.89
N ASP A 375 12.97 -6.75 30.00
CA ASP A 375 12.01 -6.93 28.90
C ASP A 375 10.66 -7.51 29.37
N GLU A 376 10.61 -8.18 30.53
CA GLU A 376 9.37 -8.77 31.07
C GLU A 376 8.59 -7.79 31.94
N THR A 377 9.30 -6.96 32.71
CA THR A 377 8.70 -6.08 33.73
C THR A 377 8.75 -4.60 33.35
N GLY A 378 9.53 -4.23 32.33
CA GLY A 378 9.79 -2.85 31.95
C GLY A 378 10.59 -2.05 32.99
N GLN A 379 11.10 -2.71 34.03
CA GLN A 379 11.83 -2.04 35.10
C GLN A 379 13.20 -1.54 34.59
N PRO A 380 13.61 -0.32 34.94
CA PRO A 380 14.92 0.20 34.57
C PRO A 380 16.03 -0.57 35.28
N ALA A 381 17.08 -0.94 34.55
CA ALA A 381 18.25 -1.54 35.16
C ALA A 381 19.01 -0.52 36.02
N THR A 382 19.51 -0.94 37.19
CA THR A 382 20.37 -0.10 38.03
C THR A 382 21.81 -0.56 37.94
N GLY A 383 22.74 0.30 37.53
CA GLY A 383 24.13 -0.11 37.38
C GLY A 383 24.93 0.78 36.46
N THR A 384 26.02 0.23 35.93
CA THR A 384 27.03 0.99 35.20
C THR A 384 27.29 0.39 33.83
N VAL A 385 27.32 1.24 32.82
CA VAL A 385 27.72 0.90 31.46
C VAL A 385 29.18 1.26 31.23
N HIS A 386 29.90 0.34 30.62
CA HIS A 386 31.29 0.47 30.22
C HIS A 386 31.38 0.41 28.70
N LEU A 387 32.27 1.22 28.12
CA LEU A 387 32.50 1.24 26.68
C LEU A 387 34.00 1.05 26.42
N VAL A 388 34.35 0.14 25.52
CA VAL A 388 35.72 -0.19 25.14
C VAL A 388 35.88 0.01 23.65
N VAL A 389 36.91 0.75 23.25
CA VAL A 389 37.19 0.99 21.84
C VAL A 389 38.60 0.55 21.53
N LYS A 390 38.74 -0.45 20.64
CA LYS A 390 40.04 -1.07 20.31
C LYS A 390 40.83 -1.47 21.57
N GLY A 391 40.15 -2.09 22.53
CA GLY A 391 40.75 -2.52 23.80
C GLY A 391 41.00 -1.40 24.82
N LYS A 392 40.62 -0.15 24.55
CA LYS A 392 40.74 0.96 25.51
C LYS A 392 39.38 1.32 26.11
N ALA A 393 39.24 1.13 27.42
CA ALA A 393 38.05 1.52 28.16
C ALA A 393 37.89 3.05 28.21
N LEU A 394 36.67 3.52 27.99
CA LEU A 394 36.20 4.88 28.26
C LEU A 394 35.73 4.97 29.73
N PRO A 395 35.59 6.20 30.27
CA PRO A 395 35.02 6.36 31.61
C PRO A 395 33.64 5.69 31.70
N PRO A 396 33.38 4.90 32.75
CA PRO A 396 32.09 4.27 32.97
C PRO A 396 30.99 5.32 33.19
N VAL A 397 29.75 4.97 32.85
CA VAL A 397 28.58 5.84 33.01
C VAL A 397 27.49 5.09 33.77
N GLU A 398 27.03 5.65 34.87
CA GLU A 398 25.89 5.12 35.62
C GLU A 398 24.58 5.34 34.84
N LEU A 399 23.70 4.35 34.95
CA LEU A 399 22.32 4.46 34.47
C LEU A 399 21.50 5.29 35.45
N VAL A 400 20.69 6.20 34.91
CA VAL A 400 19.64 6.94 35.61
C VAL A 400 18.33 6.56 34.94
N ASP A 401 17.41 5.96 35.69
CA ASP A 401 16.14 5.41 35.18
C ASP A 401 16.32 4.49 33.95
N GLY A 402 17.35 3.63 34.00
CA GLY A 402 17.65 2.68 32.94
C GLY A 402 18.37 3.31 31.75
N ALA A 403 18.77 4.58 31.80
CA ALA A 403 19.42 5.26 30.68
C ALA A 403 20.73 5.97 31.06
N ALA A 404 21.68 6.00 30.13
CA ALA A 404 22.94 6.73 30.23
C ALA A 404 23.25 7.49 28.94
N SER A 405 23.84 8.68 29.06
CA SER A 405 24.36 9.44 27.92
C SER A 405 25.86 9.67 28.08
N LEU A 406 26.66 9.04 27.22
CA LEU A 406 28.09 9.31 27.14
C LEU A 406 28.35 10.41 26.11
N ARG A 407 29.14 11.40 26.52
CA ARG A 407 29.72 12.40 25.62
C ARG A 407 31.23 12.36 25.74
N THR A 408 31.91 12.06 24.64
CA THR A 408 33.38 12.07 24.62
C THR A 408 33.93 12.64 23.33
N LYS A 409 35.06 13.36 23.42
CA LYS A 409 35.80 13.78 22.23
C LYS A 409 36.58 12.59 21.72
N LEU A 410 36.29 12.15 20.51
CA LEU A 410 36.91 10.96 19.97
C LEU A 410 38.34 11.25 19.50
N PRO A 411 39.36 10.55 20.02
CA PRO A 411 40.73 10.61 19.49
C PRO A 411 40.91 9.68 18.26
N TRP A 412 39.82 9.18 17.68
CA TRP A 412 39.85 8.14 16.65
C TRP A 412 40.33 8.68 15.31
N LYS A 413 41.19 7.91 14.63
CA LYS A 413 41.59 8.20 13.24
C LYS A 413 40.40 8.00 12.29
N ARG A 414 40.47 8.54 11.08
CA ARG A 414 39.47 8.27 10.04
C ARG A 414 39.33 6.76 9.81
N GLY A 415 38.09 6.29 9.61
CA GLY A 415 37.75 4.90 9.33
C GLY A 415 36.71 4.37 10.29
N THR A 416 36.39 3.09 10.13
CA THR A 416 35.44 2.36 10.98
C THR A 416 36.14 1.87 12.24
N HIS A 417 35.49 2.03 13.39
CA HIS A 417 35.98 1.52 14.67
C HIS A 417 34.88 0.73 15.36
N THR A 418 35.23 -0.47 15.82
CA THR A 418 34.37 -1.27 16.68
C THR A 418 34.43 -0.73 18.11
N VAL A 419 33.25 -0.49 18.68
CA VAL A 419 33.03 -0.11 20.07
C VAL A 419 32.31 -1.27 20.73
N GLU A 420 32.86 -1.75 21.83
CA GLU A 420 32.23 -2.76 22.67
C GLU A 420 31.59 -2.07 23.87
N ALA A 421 30.38 -2.44 24.21
CA ALA A 421 29.70 -2.01 25.42
C ALA A 421 29.54 -3.21 26.34
N TYR A 422 29.72 -3.04 27.64
CA TYR A 422 29.31 -4.04 28.63
C TYR A 422 28.71 -3.37 29.86
N TYR A 423 27.82 -4.08 30.54
CA TYR A 423 27.18 -3.61 31.76
C TYR A 423 27.74 -4.32 33.00
N SER A 424 27.74 -3.63 34.12
CA SER A 424 27.99 -4.20 35.45
C SER A 424 26.99 -3.61 36.45
N GLY A 425 26.23 -4.45 37.14
CA GLY A 425 25.21 -4.03 38.08
C GLY A 425 24.38 -5.23 38.55
N ASP A 426 23.07 -5.11 38.53
CA ASP A 426 22.12 -6.14 38.99
C ASP A 426 22.34 -7.50 38.32
N GLU A 427 22.16 -8.58 39.09
CA GLU A 427 22.47 -9.94 38.64
C GLU A 427 21.70 -10.37 37.39
N SER A 428 20.51 -9.80 37.18
CA SER A 428 19.65 -10.01 36.02
C SER A 428 20.28 -9.56 34.68
N PHE A 429 21.39 -8.80 34.73
CA PHE A 429 22.00 -8.14 33.57
C PHE A 429 23.50 -8.49 33.40
N LEU A 430 24.04 -9.44 34.18
CA LEU A 430 25.48 -9.66 34.37
C LEU A 430 26.28 -10.18 33.14
N GLU A 431 25.63 -10.54 32.02
CA GLU A 431 26.31 -10.99 30.79
C GLU A 431 26.16 -10.04 29.58
N SER A 432 25.65 -8.83 29.80
CA SER A 432 25.30 -7.89 28.72
C SER A 432 26.54 -7.28 28.07
N ARG A 433 27.09 -7.91 27.03
CA ARG A 433 28.14 -7.34 26.16
C ARG A 433 27.63 -7.19 24.73
N ARG A 434 27.90 -6.04 24.11
CA ARG A 434 27.56 -5.73 22.71
C ARG A 434 28.74 -5.12 21.98
N SER A 435 28.74 -5.21 20.65
CA SER A 435 29.69 -4.52 19.79
C SER A 435 28.97 -3.82 18.64
N PHE A 436 29.38 -2.60 18.31
CA PHE A 436 28.83 -1.83 17.18
C PHE A 436 29.93 -1.02 16.49
N GLU A 437 29.66 -0.58 15.26
CA GLU A 437 30.62 0.19 14.47
C GLU A 437 30.34 1.70 14.48
N VAL A 438 31.40 2.48 14.55
CA VAL A 438 31.36 3.94 14.37
C VAL A 438 32.29 4.37 13.26
N GLU A 439 31.73 4.99 12.23
CA GLU A 439 32.46 5.57 11.10
C GLU A 439 32.93 7.00 11.42
N VAL A 440 34.25 7.20 11.41
CA VAL A 440 34.88 8.50 11.64
C VAL A 440 35.23 9.15 10.31
N LEU A 441 34.47 10.20 9.97
CA LEU A 441 34.59 10.96 8.73
C LEU A 441 35.69 12.03 8.80
N LYS A 442 36.32 12.30 7.65
CA LYS A 442 37.30 13.40 7.52
C LYS A 442 36.59 14.75 7.64
N ARG A 443 37.16 15.66 8.43
CA ARG A 443 36.71 17.06 8.47
C ARG A 443 36.88 17.70 7.09
N LYS A 444 35.78 18.05 6.40
CA LYS A 444 35.85 18.86 5.18
C LYS A 444 36.51 20.20 5.53
N LYS A 445 37.64 20.53 4.88
CA LYS A 445 38.18 21.89 4.94
C LYS A 445 37.16 22.77 4.22
N ARG A 446 36.51 23.69 4.93
CA ARG A 446 35.80 24.79 4.27
C ARG A 446 36.87 25.61 3.54
N HIS A 447 36.85 25.60 2.21
CA HIS A 447 37.52 26.64 1.44
C HIS A 447 36.83 27.95 1.84
N ARG A 448 37.64 28.87 2.39
CA ARG A 448 37.21 30.22 2.73
C ARG A 448 37.31 31.10 1.50
#